data_AF-A0A6L6QA25-F1
#
_entry.id   AF-A0A6L6QA25-F1
#
_cell.length_a   1.000
_cell.length_b   1.000
_cell.length_c   1.000
_cell.angle_alpha   90.00
_cell.angle_beta   90.00
_cell.angle_gamma   90.00
#
_symmetry.space_group_name_H-M   'P 1'
#
loop_
_entity.id
_entity.type
_entity.pdbx_description
1 polymer ?
#
loop_
_entity_poly.entity_id
_entity_poly.type
_entity_poly.pdbx_seq_one_letter_code
_entity_poly.pdbx_strand_id
1 'polypeptide(L)'
;MARIPLISASELDKERNREAERRGKIAEAVGSLVAARAERVMQTRQLSLLQALEKRAQERVRIGVAETSEQVHYLEQVAALETRIQALQGDEIKARWQVKTGSMAELAITVAIVALCAVVIYTRREVPGTFIPFFYRYDRLYKEGLIDGHEWKQHRFDFISASKTHKTD
;
A
#
# COMPACT_ATOMS: atom_id res chain seq x y z
N MET A 1 -46.92 -33.26 -0.56
CA MET A 1 -46.08 -33.56 -1.75
C MET A 1 -45.44 -32.27 -2.22
N ALA A 2 -44.13 -32.10 -2.01
CA ALA A 2 -43.42 -30.90 -2.43
C ALA A 2 -43.16 -30.97 -3.94
N ARG A 3 -43.71 -30.04 -4.71
CA ARG A 3 -43.41 -29.90 -6.15
C ARG A 3 -41.99 -29.34 -6.26
N ILE A 4 -41.03 -30.18 -6.68
CA ILE A 4 -39.72 -29.71 -7.15
C ILE A 4 -40.03 -28.76 -8.34
N PRO A 5 -39.64 -27.48 -8.30
CA PRO A 5 -39.82 -26.62 -9.45
C PRO A 5 -38.97 -27.17 -10.59
N LEU A 6 -39.61 -27.50 -11.71
CA LEU A 6 -38.93 -27.87 -12.95
C LEU A 6 -38.25 -26.60 -13.48
N ILE A 7 -37.02 -26.35 -13.05
CA ILE A 7 -36.15 -25.38 -13.69
C ILE A 7 -36.00 -25.85 -15.14
N SER A 8 -36.43 -25.05 -16.10
CA SER A 8 -36.33 -25.42 -17.52
C SER A 8 -34.86 -25.63 -17.89
N ALA A 9 -34.57 -26.59 -18.77
CA ALA A 9 -33.20 -26.88 -19.21
C ALA A 9 -32.45 -25.62 -19.70
N SER A 10 -33.18 -24.68 -20.31
CA SER A 10 -32.63 -23.38 -20.74
C SER A 10 -32.26 -22.43 -19.60
N GLU A 11 -32.95 -22.46 -18.46
CA GLU A 11 -32.58 -21.67 -17.28
C GLU A 11 -31.38 -22.28 -16.57
N LEU A 12 -31.31 -23.62 -16.51
CA LEU A 12 -30.15 -24.33 -15.97
C LEU A 12 -28.88 -24.02 -16.78
N ASP A 13 -28.98 -23.96 -18.11
CA ASP A 13 -27.86 -23.59 -18.98
C ASP A 13 -27.41 -22.13 -18.78
N LYS A 14 -28.35 -21.20 -18.59
CA LYS A 14 -28.03 -19.80 -18.28
C LYS A 14 -27.34 -19.67 -16.93
N GLU A 15 -27.81 -20.40 -15.91
CA GLU A 15 -27.19 -20.40 -14.59
C GLU A 15 -25.78 -20.99 -14.61
N ARG A 16 -25.59 -22.11 -15.32
CA ARG A 16 -24.28 -22.72 -15.55
C ARG A 16 -23.31 -21.77 -16.25
N ASN A 17 -23.77 -21.06 -17.29
CA ASN A 17 -22.93 -20.09 -18.00
C ASN A 17 -22.54 -18.90 -17.09
N ARG A 18 -23.47 -18.38 -16.30
CA ARG A 18 -23.18 -17.31 -15.31
C ARG A 18 -22.21 -17.79 -14.24
N GLU A 19 -22.35 -19.02 -13.79
CA GLU A 19 -21.43 -19.60 -12.81
C GLU A 19 -20.04 -19.82 -13.40
N ALA A 20 -19.94 -20.33 -14.63
CA ALA A 20 -18.68 -20.47 -15.35
C ALA A 20 -18.00 -19.10 -15.55
N GLU A 21 -18.75 -18.06 -15.92
CA GLU A 21 -18.24 -16.70 -16.07
C GLU A 21 -17.72 -16.14 -14.72
N ARG A 22 -18.45 -16.34 -13.63
CA ARG A 22 -18.01 -15.95 -12.27
C ARG A 22 -16.72 -16.66 -11.88
N ARG A 23 -16.64 -17.97 -12.09
CA ARG A 23 -15.45 -18.77 -11.80
C ARG A 23 -14.25 -18.33 -12.66
N GLY A 24 -14.49 -17.99 -13.93
CA GLY A 24 -13.48 -17.44 -14.82
C GLY A 24 -12.89 -16.13 -14.31
N LYS A 25 -13.75 -15.16 -13.94
CA LYS A 25 -13.32 -13.87 -13.38
C LYS A 25 -12.51 -14.01 -12.09
N ILE A 26 -12.91 -14.93 -11.21
CA ILE A 26 -12.18 -15.21 -9.96
C ILE A 26 -10.82 -15.85 -10.27
N ALA A 27 -10.77 -16.82 -11.19
CA ALA A 27 -9.53 -17.48 -11.59
C ALA A 27 -8.53 -16.48 -12.20
N GLU A 28 -8.99 -15.55 -13.02
CA GLU A 28 -8.19 -14.48 -13.59
C GLU A 28 -7.63 -13.53 -12.51
N ALA A 29 -8.46 -13.09 -11.57
CA ALA A 29 -8.04 -12.23 -10.46
C ALA A 29 -7.03 -12.92 -9.51
N VAL A 30 -7.22 -14.22 -9.24
CA VAL A 30 -6.25 -15.00 -8.45
C VAL A 30 -4.95 -15.18 -9.24
N GLY A 31 -5.03 -15.43 -10.54
CA GLY A 31 -3.87 -15.53 -11.42
C GLY A 31 -3.02 -14.25 -11.42
N SER A 32 -3.65 -13.08 -11.54
CA SER A 32 -2.95 -11.79 -11.49
C SER A 32 -2.31 -11.53 -10.13
N LEU A 33 -2.98 -11.88 -9.02
CA LEU A 33 -2.42 -11.75 -7.67
C LEU A 33 -1.20 -12.67 -7.47
N VAL A 34 -1.28 -13.93 -7.89
CA VAL A 34 -0.17 -14.89 -7.77
C VAL A 34 1.03 -14.43 -8.60
N ALA A 35 0.80 -13.93 -9.81
CA ALA A 35 1.85 -13.38 -10.66
C ALA A 35 2.54 -12.17 -10.01
N ALA A 36 1.77 -11.19 -9.54
CA ALA A 36 2.30 -10.01 -8.84
C ALA A 36 3.09 -10.39 -7.58
N ARG A 37 2.60 -11.37 -6.81
CA ARG A 37 3.30 -11.89 -5.63
C ARG A 37 4.61 -12.56 -6.00
N ALA A 38 4.63 -13.39 -7.04
CA ALA A 38 5.83 -14.11 -7.50
C ALA A 38 6.92 -13.13 -7.93
N GLU A 39 6.55 -12.10 -8.70
CA GLU A 39 7.48 -11.04 -9.12
C GLU A 39 8.09 -10.32 -7.92
N ARG A 40 7.28 -9.92 -6.93
CA ARG A 40 7.78 -9.33 -5.69
C ARG A 40 8.74 -10.26 -4.94
N VAL A 41 8.48 -11.56 -4.86
CA VAL A 41 9.39 -12.53 -4.21
C VAL A 41 10.74 -12.55 -4.94
N MET A 42 10.74 -12.61 -6.27
CA MET A 42 11.99 -12.62 -7.06
C MET A 42 12.81 -11.35 -6.80
N GLN A 43 12.19 -10.17 -6.85
CA GLN A 43 12.87 -8.90 -6.59
C GLN A 43 13.40 -8.81 -5.14
N THR A 44 12.64 -9.32 -4.16
CA THR A 44 13.08 -9.36 -2.76
C THR A 44 14.33 -10.24 -2.57
N ARG A 45 14.42 -11.36 -3.30
CA ARG A 45 15.62 -12.21 -3.28
C ARG A 45 16.82 -11.46 -3.86
N GLN A 46 16.66 -10.76 -4.97
CA GLN A 46 17.73 -9.95 -5.57
C GLN A 46 18.17 -8.81 -4.63
N LEU A 47 17.24 -8.18 -3.92
CA LEU A 47 17.56 -7.16 -2.90
C LEU A 47 18.44 -7.73 -1.80
N SER A 48 18.11 -8.92 -1.29
CA SER A 48 18.92 -9.55 -0.23
C SER A 48 20.36 -9.84 -0.67
N LEU A 49 20.57 -10.19 -1.94
CA LEU A 49 21.90 -10.40 -2.51
C LEU A 49 22.66 -9.08 -2.62
N LEU A 50 22.02 -8.02 -3.14
CA LEU A 50 22.64 -6.70 -3.26
C LEU A 50 22.98 -6.09 -1.89
N GLN A 51 22.12 -6.25 -0.89
CA GLN A 51 22.41 -5.83 0.49
C GLN A 51 23.60 -6.59 1.09
N ALA A 52 23.79 -7.87 0.75
CA ALA A 52 24.97 -8.61 1.17
C ALA A 52 26.25 -8.10 0.49
N LEU A 53 26.17 -7.73 -0.80
CA LEU A 53 27.28 -7.14 -1.54
C LEU A 53 27.63 -5.74 -1.05
N GLU A 54 26.64 -4.90 -0.76
CA GLU A 54 26.82 -3.56 -0.19
C GLU A 54 27.56 -3.63 1.15
N LYS A 55 27.14 -4.53 2.06
CA LYS A 55 27.85 -4.77 3.34
C LYS A 55 29.29 -5.20 3.14
N ARG A 56 29.55 -6.05 2.14
CA ARG A 56 30.92 -6.48 1.81
C ARG A 56 31.75 -5.32 1.25
N ALA A 57 31.17 -4.51 0.38
CA ALA A 57 31.83 -3.32 -0.17
C ALA A 57 32.15 -2.31 0.93
N GLN A 58 31.21 -2.08 1.87
CA GLN A 58 31.42 -1.24 3.05
C GLN A 58 32.62 -1.73 3.88
N GLU A 59 32.75 -3.04 4.10
CA GLU A 59 33.90 -3.61 4.81
C GLU A 59 35.20 -3.37 4.05
N ARG A 60 35.21 -3.58 2.72
CA ARG A 60 36.38 -3.35 1.87
C ARG A 60 36.84 -1.89 1.86
N VAL A 61 35.89 -0.95 1.83
CA VAL A 61 36.18 0.49 1.93
C VAL A 61 36.74 0.82 3.31
N ARG A 62 36.16 0.26 4.38
CA ARG A 62 36.63 0.46 5.76
C ARG A 62 38.08 0.02 5.97
N ILE A 63 38.47 -1.11 5.38
CA ILE A 63 39.86 -1.61 5.43
C ILE A 63 40.78 -0.98 4.36
N GLY A 64 40.26 -0.06 3.53
CA GLY A 64 41.04 0.65 2.50
C GLY A 64 41.39 -0.18 1.26
N VAL A 65 40.74 -1.33 1.05
CA VAL A 65 40.96 -2.22 -0.12
C VAL A 65 40.13 -1.80 -1.34
N ALA A 66 39.11 -0.97 -1.14
CA ALA A 66 38.25 -0.45 -2.19
C ALA A 66 38.00 1.05 -1.99
N GLU A 67 37.68 1.74 -3.08
CA GLU A 67 37.23 3.12 -3.04
C GLU A 67 35.76 3.24 -2.63
N THR A 68 35.39 4.37 -2.04
CA THR A 68 34.00 4.71 -1.68
C THR A 68 33.05 4.65 -2.89
N SER A 69 33.55 4.86 -4.10
CA SER A 69 32.79 4.72 -5.35
C SER A 69 32.17 3.33 -5.53
N GLU A 70 32.85 2.27 -5.07
CA GLU A 70 32.31 0.90 -5.09
C GLU A 70 31.09 0.76 -4.16
N GLN A 71 31.16 1.35 -2.96
CA GLN A 71 30.03 1.32 -2.02
C GLN A 71 28.83 2.10 -2.57
N VAL A 72 29.05 3.30 -3.12
CA VAL A 72 28.00 4.13 -3.72
C VAL A 72 27.30 3.39 -4.85
N HIS A 73 28.06 2.67 -5.68
CA HIS A 73 27.49 1.87 -6.78
C HIS A 73 26.53 0.78 -6.30
N TYR A 74 26.83 0.08 -5.20
CA TYR A 74 25.89 -0.90 -4.64
C TYR A 74 24.71 -0.23 -3.92
N LEU A 75 24.92 0.89 -3.24
CA LEU A 75 23.85 1.67 -2.61
C LEU A 75 22.80 2.15 -3.62
N GLU A 76 23.24 2.65 -4.78
CA GLU A 76 22.33 3.06 -5.86
C GLU A 76 21.48 1.89 -6.36
N GLN A 77 22.08 0.71 -6.52
CA GLN A 77 21.36 -0.49 -6.95
C GLN A 77 20.36 -0.98 -5.91
N VAL A 78 20.72 -0.96 -4.62
CA VAL A 78 19.82 -1.28 -3.51
C VAL A 78 18.63 -0.32 -3.51
N ALA A 79 18.86 0.99 -3.57
CA ALA A 79 17.81 2.00 -3.56
C ALA A 79 16.87 1.89 -4.79
N ALA A 80 17.42 1.64 -5.97
CA ALA A 80 16.64 1.42 -7.18
C ALA A 80 15.73 0.19 -7.05
N LEU A 81 16.23 -0.89 -6.45
CA LEU A 81 15.47 -2.13 -6.28
C LEU A 81 14.40 -2.02 -5.18
N GLU A 82 14.71 -1.34 -4.08
CA GLU A 82 13.74 -1.03 -3.01
C GLU A 82 12.56 -0.21 -3.56
N THR A 83 12.85 0.77 -4.42
CA THR A 83 11.81 1.58 -5.09
C THR A 83 10.92 0.70 -5.97
N ARG A 84 11.49 -0.24 -6.74
CA ARG A 84 10.72 -1.19 -7.55
C ARG A 84 9.86 -2.12 -6.69
N ILE A 85 10.41 -2.63 -5.59
CA ILE A 85 9.66 -3.48 -4.65
C ILE A 85 8.48 -2.70 -4.04
N GLN A 86 8.66 -1.42 -3.72
CA GLN A 86 7.59 -0.57 -3.21
C GLN A 86 6.47 -0.38 -4.26
N ALA A 87 6.81 -0.21 -5.54
CA ALA A 87 5.82 -0.15 -6.61
C ALA A 87 5.06 -1.49 -6.74
N LEU A 88 5.77 -2.62 -6.73
CA LEU A 88 5.17 -3.96 -6.78
C LEU A 88 4.27 -4.26 -5.57
N GLN A 89 4.56 -3.69 -4.40
CA GLN A 89 3.65 -3.78 -3.26
C GLN A 89 2.31 -3.07 -3.54
N GLY A 90 2.34 -1.94 -4.23
CA GLY A 90 1.13 -1.25 -4.70
C GLY A 90 0.29 -2.13 -5.64
N ASP A 91 0.95 -2.79 -6.59
CA ASP A 91 0.30 -3.69 -7.54
C ASP A 91 -0.25 -4.96 -6.88
N GLU A 92 0.48 -5.57 -5.94
CA GLU A 92 -0.01 -6.70 -5.14
C GLU A 92 -1.24 -6.31 -4.31
N ILE A 93 -1.21 -5.13 -3.68
CA ILE A 93 -2.37 -4.61 -2.93
C ILE A 93 -3.56 -4.46 -3.87
N LYS A 94 -3.38 -3.86 -5.04
CA LYS A 94 -4.42 -3.68 -6.06
C LYS A 94 -5.00 -5.03 -6.53
N ALA A 95 -4.16 -6.00 -6.88
CA ALA A 95 -4.58 -7.33 -7.29
C ALA A 95 -5.31 -8.07 -6.15
N ARG A 96 -4.85 -7.91 -4.90
CA ARG A 96 -5.50 -8.49 -3.73
C ARG A 96 -6.88 -7.89 -3.49
N TRP A 97 -7.06 -6.60 -3.74
CA TRP A 97 -8.38 -5.98 -3.73
C TRP A 97 -9.27 -6.55 -4.83
N GLN A 98 -8.78 -6.77 -6.05
CA GLN A 98 -9.57 -7.39 -7.13
C GLN A 98 -10.10 -8.79 -6.76
N VAL A 99 -9.30 -9.59 -6.04
CA VAL A 99 -9.73 -10.91 -5.53
C VAL A 99 -10.83 -10.79 -4.46
N LYS A 100 -10.75 -9.78 -3.59
CA LYS A 100 -11.74 -9.57 -2.51
C LYS A 100 -13.04 -8.92 -3.01
N THR A 101 -12.94 -8.00 -3.97
CA THR A 101 -14.03 -7.14 -4.39
C THR A 101 -14.85 -7.82 -5.49
N GLY A 102 -15.45 -8.97 -5.16
CA GLY A 102 -16.40 -9.66 -6.03
C GLY A 102 -17.78 -8.98 -6.13
N SER A 103 -17.96 -7.77 -5.55
CA SER A 103 -19.24 -7.06 -5.52
C SER A 103 -19.07 -5.56 -5.77
N MET A 104 -19.75 -5.05 -6.81
CA MET A 104 -19.78 -3.61 -7.14
C MET A 104 -20.38 -2.73 -6.02
N ALA A 105 -21.08 -3.33 -5.05
CA ALA A 105 -21.68 -2.60 -3.93
C ALA A 105 -20.64 -1.97 -2.99
N GLU A 106 -19.48 -2.61 -2.79
CA GLU A 106 -18.44 -2.09 -1.88
C GLU A 106 -17.71 -0.87 -2.45
N LEU A 107 -17.53 -0.82 -3.78
CA LEU A 107 -16.99 0.36 -4.47
C LEU A 107 -17.95 1.55 -4.34
N ALA A 108 -19.25 1.30 -4.50
CA ALA A 108 -20.26 2.34 -4.33
C ALA A 108 -20.23 2.92 -2.91
N ILE A 109 -20.10 2.06 -1.88
CA ILE A 109 -20.02 2.49 -0.47
C ILE A 109 -18.74 3.30 -0.21
N THR A 110 -17.60 2.83 -0.72
CA THR A 110 -16.31 3.51 -0.48
C THR A 110 -16.24 4.86 -1.19
N VAL A 111 -16.70 4.93 -2.45
CA VAL A 111 -16.81 6.19 -3.20
C VAL A 111 -17.78 7.15 -2.49
N ALA A 112 -18.90 6.65 -1.96
CA ALA A 112 -19.84 7.45 -1.18
C ALA A 112 -19.19 8.02 0.10
N ILE A 113 -18.40 7.23 0.83
CA ILE A 113 -17.69 7.69 2.04
C ILE A 113 -16.63 8.73 1.69
N VAL A 114 -15.82 8.51 0.65
CA VAL A 114 -14.79 9.47 0.22
C VAL A 114 -15.41 10.78 -0.25
N ALA A 115 -16.51 10.71 -1.00
CA ALA A 115 -17.27 11.89 -1.43
C ALA A 115 -17.85 12.64 -0.23
N LEU A 116 -18.40 11.93 0.76
CA LEU A 116 -18.90 12.52 2.01
C LEU A 116 -17.78 13.24 2.77
N CYS A 117 -16.60 12.61 2.93
CA CYS A 117 -15.44 13.23 3.55
C CYS A 117 -14.98 14.48 2.81
N ALA A 118 -14.94 14.44 1.46
CA ALA A 118 -14.59 15.59 0.64
C ALA A 118 -15.59 16.74 0.81
N VAL A 119 -16.89 16.45 0.88
CA VAL A 119 -17.95 17.44 1.12
C VAL A 119 -17.82 18.05 2.52
N VAL A 120 -17.52 17.24 3.54
CA VAL A 120 -17.29 17.74 4.91
C VAL A 120 -16.06 18.66 4.96
N ILE A 121 -14.97 18.30 4.28
CA ILE A 121 -13.77 19.16 4.19
C ILE A 121 -14.10 20.47 3.47
N TYR A 122 -14.85 20.41 2.37
CA TYR A 122 -15.21 21.59 1.57
C TYR A 122 -16.13 22.54 2.34
N THR A 123 -17.05 22.01 3.14
CA THR A 123 -17.99 22.79 3.95
C THR A 123 -17.38 23.32 5.26
N ARG A 124 -16.25 22.75 5.72
CA ARG A 124 -15.52 23.16 6.94
C ARG A 124 -14.29 24.03 6.66
N ARG A 125 -14.15 24.62 5.46
CA ARG A 125 -12.94 25.35 4.98
C ARG A 125 -12.53 26.59 5.79
N GLU A 126 -13.26 26.99 6.82
CA GLU A 126 -12.99 28.21 7.61
C GLU A 126 -12.27 27.97 8.96
N VAL A 127 -11.43 26.93 9.08
CA VAL A 127 -10.56 26.76 10.26
C VAL A 127 -9.10 27.04 9.90
N PRO A 128 -8.61 28.29 10.02
CA PRO A 128 -7.21 28.62 9.79
C PRO A 128 -6.34 27.89 10.82
N GLY A 129 -5.38 27.08 10.33
CA GLY A 129 -4.41 26.36 11.16
C GLY A 129 -4.52 24.84 11.21
N THR A 130 -5.42 24.20 10.44
CA THR A 130 -5.59 22.74 10.51
C THR A 130 -4.50 21.99 9.74
N PHE A 131 -3.50 21.52 10.48
CA PHE A 131 -2.47 20.57 10.07
C PHE A 131 -3.11 19.23 9.67
N ILE A 132 -2.90 18.78 8.43
CA ILE A 132 -3.34 17.46 7.95
C ILE A 132 -2.11 16.53 7.84
N PRO A 133 -1.79 15.74 8.89
CA PRO A 133 -0.49 15.06 9.03
C PRO A 133 -0.25 13.94 8.02
N PHE A 134 -1.28 13.35 7.43
CA PHE A 134 -1.12 12.15 6.60
C PHE A 134 -0.54 12.44 5.20
N PHE A 135 -0.52 13.69 4.75
CA PHE A 135 -0.12 14.05 3.38
C PHE A 135 1.19 14.83 3.27
N TYR A 136 1.91 15.05 4.38
CA TYR A 136 3.23 15.69 4.34
C TYR A 136 4.36 14.68 4.13
N ARG A 137 5.27 15.01 3.21
CA ARG A 137 6.54 14.29 3.00
C ARG A 137 7.56 14.75 4.05
N TYR A 138 7.48 14.17 5.24
CA TYR A 138 8.36 14.50 6.36
C TYR A 138 9.84 14.23 6.07
N ASP A 139 10.14 13.28 5.17
CA ASP A 139 11.49 13.00 4.68
C ASP A 139 12.13 14.22 3.99
N ARG A 140 11.32 15.00 3.27
CA ARG A 140 11.76 16.21 2.58
C ARG A 140 12.00 17.36 3.55
N LEU A 141 11.10 17.55 4.52
CA LEU A 141 11.22 18.59 5.54
C LEU A 141 12.42 18.38 6.48
N TYR A 142 12.75 17.11 6.75
CA TYR A 142 13.95 16.75 7.50
C TYR A 142 15.23 17.04 6.70
N LYS A 143 15.25 16.75 5.40
CA LYS A 143 16.38 17.05 4.49
C LYS A 143 16.56 18.54 4.22
N GLU A 144 15.49 19.31 4.26
CA GLU A 144 15.49 20.77 4.08
C GLU A 144 15.83 21.53 5.37
N GLY A 145 16.04 20.83 6.51
CA GLY A 145 16.48 21.43 7.78
C GLY A 145 15.42 22.26 8.50
N LEU A 146 14.15 22.16 8.10
CA LEU A 146 13.04 22.91 8.70
C LEU A 146 12.56 22.31 10.04
N ILE A 147 12.87 21.05 10.32
CA ILE A 147 12.40 20.31 11.50
C ILE A 147 13.54 19.47 12.07
N ASP A 148 13.80 19.58 13.39
CA ASP A 148 14.76 18.75 14.11
C ASP A 148 14.14 17.40 14.55
N GLY A 149 14.91 16.32 14.41
CA GLY A 149 14.51 14.96 14.79
C GLY A 149 14.23 14.80 16.29
N HIS A 150 14.78 15.69 17.14
CA HIS A 150 14.47 15.76 18.56
C HIS A 150 13.08 16.34 18.83
N GLU A 151 12.72 17.44 18.14
CA GLU A 151 11.42 18.12 18.25
C GLU A 151 10.28 17.23 17.73
N TRP A 152 10.50 16.50 16.62
CA TRP A 152 9.54 15.51 16.12
C TRP A 152 9.27 14.39 17.13
N LYS A 153 10.31 13.86 17.78
CA LYS A 153 10.18 12.78 18.77
C LYS A 153 9.36 13.21 19.99
N GLN A 154 9.47 14.48 20.39
CA GLN A 154 8.76 15.03 21.54
C GLN A 154 7.28 15.23 21.27
N HIS A 155 6.92 15.73 20.08
CA HIS A 155 5.54 16.13 19.77
C HIS A 155 4.74 15.11 18.95
N ARG A 156 5.32 13.94 18.59
CA ARG A 156 4.67 12.96 17.70
C ARG A 156 3.33 12.40 18.19
N PHE A 157 3.04 12.45 19.48
CA PHE A 157 1.82 11.88 20.08
C PHE A 157 1.02 12.85 20.94
N ASP A 158 1.38 14.13 21.01
CA ASP A 158 0.76 15.10 21.93
C ASP A 158 -0.77 15.26 21.70
N PHE A 159 -1.25 14.95 20.50
CA PHE A 159 -2.68 14.98 20.18
C PHE A 159 -3.50 13.85 20.84
N ILE A 160 -2.88 12.73 21.23
CA ILE A 160 -3.56 11.61 21.92
C ILE A 160 -3.84 11.99 23.39
N SER A 161 -3.00 12.85 23.98
CA SER A 161 -3.17 13.35 25.35
C SER A 161 -4.10 14.56 25.46
N ALA A 162 -4.23 15.38 24.41
CA ALA A 162 -5.10 16.57 24.41
C ALA A 162 -6.60 16.26 24.46
N SER A 163 -7.02 15.01 24.20
CA SER A 163 -8.43 14.61 24.32
C SER A 163 -8.86 14.22 25.74
N LYS A 164 -7.97 14.30 26.74
CA LYS A 164 -8.26 13.88 28.13
C LYS A 164 -8.50 15.00 29.13
N THR A 165 -8.44 16.27 28.74
CA THR A 165 -8.66 17.39 29.66
C THR A 165 -9.77 18.32 29.16
N HIS A 166 -10.98 17.80 29.05
CA HIS A 166 -12.19 18.63 29.18
C HIS A 166 -13.26 17.86 29.95
N LYS A 167 -12.94 17.53 31.20
CA LYS A 167 -13.95 17.34 32.23
C LYS A 167 -13.73 18.49 33.22
N THR A 168 -14.31 19.63 32.87
CA THR A 168 -14.41 20.79 33.74
C THR A 168 -15.51 20.53 34.76
N ASP A 169 -15.19 20.85 36.01
CA ASP A 169 -16.11 21.09 37.11
C ASP A 169 -17.28 22.01 36.72
#